data_AF-A0A537IYX2-F1
#
_entry.id   AF-A0A537IYX2-F1
#
_cell.length_a   1.000
_cell.length_b   1.000
_cell.length_c   1.000
_cell.angle_alpha   90.00
_cell.angle_beta   90.00
_cell.angle_gamma   90.00
#
_symmetry.space_group_name_H-M   'P 1'
#
loop_
_entity.id
_entity.type
_entity.pdbx_description
1 polymer ?
#
loop_
_entity_poly.entity_id
_entity_poly.type
_entity_poly.pdbx_seq_one_letter_code
_entity_poly.pdbx_strand_id
1 'polypeptide(L)'
;MTVTTTETVNAIATAPGFTQSAVASATYTLVQGQTAAPTFSPAGGTYLLPQQVSISDASPGATIYYTTDGSTPTTSSTQYTGPFWIFTTTTVWAIAVAPGWSQSPVAHATYNIRL
;
A
#
# COMPACT_ATOMS: atom_id res chain seq x y z
N MET A 1 -6.72 25.26 -0.18
CA MET A 1 -7.92 24.58 -0.71
C MET A 1 -7.46 23.65 -1.82
N THR A 2 -7.11 22.41 -1.47
CA THR A 2 -6.72 21.40 -2.46
C THR A 2 -7.99 20.76 -3.02
N VAL A 3 -8.12 20.76 -4.33
CA VAL A 3 -9.26 20.19 -5.07
C VAL A 3 -9.15 18.67 -4.98
N THR A 4 -10.18 18.00 -4.44
CA THR A 4 -10.19 16.55 -4.12
C THR A 4 -11.28 15.79 -4.86
N THR A 5 -11.64 16.19 -6.07
CA THR A 5 -12.64 15.49 -6.87
C THR A 5 -12.03 14.90 -8.13
N THR A 6 -12.22 13.60 -8.31
CA THR A 6 -12.02 12.92 -9.59
C THR A 6 -13.03 13.48 -10.59
N GLU A 7 -12.56 14.01 -11.71
CA GLU A 7 -13.42 14.41 -12.81
C GLU A 7 -13.36 13.37 -13.92
N THR A 8 -14.54 12.92 -14.34
CA THR A 8 -14.68 12.14 -15.57
C THR A 8 -14.92 13.11 -16.70
N VAL A 9 -13.95 13.28 -17.59
CA VAL A 9 -14.14 14.08 -18.79
C VAL A 9 -14.76 13.19 -19.85
N ASN A 10 -16.04 13.44 -20.15
CA ASN A 10 -16.75 12.81 -21.26
C ASN A 10 -16.73 13.77 -22.45
N ALA A 11 -16.08 13.38 -23.53
CA ALA A 11 -16.01 14.17 -24.76
C ALA A 11 -16.74 13.48 -25.91
N ILE A 12 -17.47 14.27 -26.69
CA ILE A 12 -18.07 13.88 -27.98
C ILE A 12 -17.60 14.87 -29.04
N ALA A 13 -17.38 14.40 -30.26
CA ALA A 13 -17.16 15.25 -31.42
C ALA A 13 -18.45 15.30 -32.26
N THR A 14 -18.84 16.50 -32.70
CA THR A 14 -20.00 16.72 -33.59
C THR A 14 -19.60 17.57 -34.80
N ALA A 15 -20.02 17.16 -36.00
CA ALA A 15 -19.85 17.92 -37.25
C ALA A 15 -21.15 17.87 -38.09
N PRO A 16 -21.54 18.95 -38.80
CA PRO A 16 -22.75 18.97 -39.62
C PRO A 16 -22.70 17.89 -40.71
N GLY A 17 -23.73 17.04 -40.76
CA GLY A 17 -23.82 15.93 -41.73
C GLY A 17 -23.18 14.60 -41.29
N PHE A 18 -22.62 14.52 -40.08
CA PHE A 18 -22.03 13.30 -39.52
C PHE A 18 -22.73 12.84 -38.25
N THR A 19 -22.72 11.53 -37.99
CA THR A 19 -23.12 10.95 -36.70
C THR A 19 -22.12 11.31 -35.60
N GLN A 20 -22.63 11.60 -34.40
CA GLN A 20 -21.83 11.93 -33.22
C GLN A 20 -20.86 10.79 -32.86
N SER A 21 -19.66 11.14 -32.39
CA SER A 21 -18.69 10.13 -31.96
C SER A 21 -19.16 9.35 -30.72
N ALA A 22 -18.60 8.15 -30.51
CA ALA A 22 -18.69 7.48 -29.21
C ALA A 22 -18.10 8.40 -28.11
N VAL A 23 -18.67 8.33 -26.91
CA VAL A 23 -18.17 9.09 -25.75
C VAL A 23 -16.78 8.54 -25.41
N ALA A 24 -15.76 9.38 -25.53
CA ALA A 24 -14.45 9.08 -25.00
C ALA A 24 -14.44 9.48 -23.51
N SER A 25 -14.10 8.54 -22.63
CA SER A 25 -13.97 8.77 -21.20
C SER A 25 -12.51 8.59 -20.80
N ALA A 26 -11.92 9.62 -20.19
CA ALA A 26 -10.60 9.57 -19.60
C ALA A 26 -10.72 9.91 -18.11
N THR A 27 -10.22 9.02 -17.26
CA THR A 27 -10.13 9.24 -15.82
C THR A 27 -8.77 9.86 -15.49
N TYR A 28 -8.78 11.02 -14.84
CA TYR A 28 -7.58 11.62 -14.27
C TYR A 28 -7.56 11.36 -12.77
N THR A 29 -6.64 10.51 -12.31
CA THR A 29 -6.37 10.29 -10.88
C THR A 29 -5.32 11.28 -10.41
N LEU A 30 -5.73 12.25 -9.58
CA LEU A 30 -4.80 13.10 -8.86
C LEU A 30 -4.22 12.27 -7.69
N VAL A 31 -2.95 11.88 -7.81
CA VAL A 31 -2.22 11.21 -6.71
C VAL A 31 -2.00 12.24 -5.60
N GLN A 32 -2.65 12.07 -4.44
CA GLN A 32 -2.59 13.03 -3.32
C GLN A 32 -1.21 13.06 -2.62
N GLY A 33 -0.38 12.05 -2.87
CA GLY A 33 0.94 11.89 -2.28
C GLY A 33 1.36 10.42 -2.29
N GLN A 34 2.42 10.11 -1.56
CA GLN A 34 2.88 8.74 -1.32
C GLN A 34 2.35 8.23 0.02
N THR A 35 1.79 7.02 0.03
CA THR A 35 1.34 6.34 1.25
C THR A 35 2.51 6.27 2.25
N ALA A 36 2.25 6.45 3.54
CA ALA A 36 3.28 6.36 4.57
C ALA A 36 3.94 4.98 4.56
N ALA A 37 5.17 4.89 5.05
CA ALA A 37 5.84 3.60 5.19
C ALA A 37 5.26 2.85 6.41
N PRO A 38 5.00 1.54 6.29
CA PRO A 38 4.55 0.74 7.42
C PRO A 38 5.54 0.77 8.59
N THR A 39 4.99 0.71 9.79
CA THR A 39 5.74 0.67 11.06
C THR A 39 5.49 -0.67 11.75
N PHE A 40 6.51 -1.16 12.47
CA PHE A 40 6.46 -2.46 13.13
C PHE A 40 6.52 -2.29 14.66
N SER A 41 5.70 -3.06 15.38
CA SER A 41 5.74 -3.11 16.83
C SER A 41 5.78 -4.57 17.33
N PRO A 42 6.78 -4.96 18.13
CA PRO A 42 7.92 -4.12 18.53
C PRO A 42 8.85 -3.86 17.34
N ALA A 43 9.79 -2.92 17.52
CA ALA A 43 10.78 -2.65 16.49
C ALA A 43 11.68 -3.88 16.22
N GLY A 44 12.28 -3.94 15.02
CA GLY A 44 13.28 -4.96 14.71
C GLY A 44 14.43 -4.96 15.74
N GLY A 45 14.92 -6.15 16.09
CA GLY A 45 15.89 -6.30 17.16
C GLY A 45 16.24 -7.74 17.46
N THR A 46 16.94 -7.96 18.57
CA THR A 46 17.26 -9.30 19.08
C THR A 46 16.37 -9.59 20.28
N TYR A 47 15.74 -10.76 20.26
CA TYR A 47 14.80 -11.21 21.29
C TYR A 47 15.17 -12.62 21.75
N LEU A 48 15.02 -12.88 23.05
CA LEU A 48 15.26 -14.20 23.64
C LEU A 48 14.05 -15.13 23.53
N LEU A 49 12.87 -14.59 23.23
CA LEU A 49 11.61 -15.30 23.14
C LEU A 49 10.92 -14.99 21.81
N PRO A 50 10.01 -15.86 21.33
CA PRO A 50 9.14 -15.56 20.19
C PRO A 50 8.42 -14.23 20.36
N GLN A 51 8.29 -13.48 19.26
CA GLN A 51 7.72 -12.15 19.30
C GLN A 51 6.39 -12.09 18.55
N GLN A 52 5.39 -11.48 19.17
CA GLN A 52 4.17 -11.07 18.47
C GLN A 52 4.42 -9.71 17.82
N VAL A 53 4.28 -9.66 16.50
CA VAL A 53 4.52 -8.47 15.68
C VAL A 53 3.21 -7.94 15.14
N SER A 54 2.99 -6.64 15.31
CA SER A 54 1.95 -5.88 14.64
C SER A 54 2.57 -4.91 13.62
N ILE A 55 1.82 -4.65 12.55
CA ILE A 55 2.16 -3.69 11.52
C ILE A 55 1.08 -2.61 11.49
N SER A 56 1.49 -1.34 11.41
CA SER A 56 0.59 -0.18 11.35
C SER A 56 1.03 0.83 10.31
N ASP A 57 0.08 1.60 9.78
CA ASP A 57 0.32 2.67 8.83
C ASP A 57 -0.44 3.94 9.24
N ALA A 58 0.15 5.10 8.97
CA ALA A 58 -0.42 6.40 9.34
C ALA A 58 -1.34 6.96 8.24
N SER A 59 -1.31 6.41 7.02
CA SER A 59 -2.18 6.85 5.93
C SER A 59 -3.61 6.32 6.11
N PRO A 60 -4.62 7.21 6.09
CA PRO A 60 -6.02 6.79 6.22
C PRO A 60 -6.44 5.81 5.13
N GLY A 61 -7.06 4.69 5.52
CA GLY A 61 -7.56 3.67 4.60
C GLY A 61 -6.47 2.83 3.91
N ALA A 62 -5.23 2.87 4.40
CA ALA A 62 -4.15 2.06 3.86
C ALA A 62 -4.38 0.57 4.08
N THR A 63 -4.19 -0.22 3.02
CA THR A 63 -4.06 -1.68 3.10
C THR A 63 -2.58 -2.04 3.12
N ILE A 64 -2.16 -2.87 4.07
CA ILE A 64 -0.77 -3.28 4.25
C ILE A 64 -0.58 -4.69 3.68
N TYR A 65 0.49 -4.87 2.91
CA TYR A 65 0.93 -6.16 2.36
C TYR A 65 2.35 -6.46 2.82
N TYR A 66 2.62 -7.71 3.18
CA TYR A 66 3.90 -8.09 3.76
C TYR A 66 4.40 -9.45 3.28
N THR A 67 5.70 -9.65 3.47
CA THR A 67 6.42 -10.90 3.22
C THR A 67 7.34 -11.19 4.41
N THR A 68 7.55 -12.46 4.70
CA THR A 68 8.44 -12.94 5.78
C THR A 68 9.58 -13.82 5.25
N ASP A 69 9.59 -14.09 3.96
CA ASP A 69 10.60 -14.88 3.26
C ASP A 69 11.77 -14.02 2.73
N GLY A 70 11.74 -12.71 2.98
CA GLY A 70 12.73 -11.75 2.50
C GLY A 70 12.53 -11.27 1.07
N SER A 71 11.46 -11.70 0.38
CA SER A 71 11.10 -11.18 -0.94
C SER A 71 10.52 -9.76 -0.83
N THR A 72 10.63 -8.95 -1.89
CA THR A 72 10.02 -7.62 -1.92
C THR A 72 8.49 -7.74 -1.98
N PRO A 73 7.75 -7.13 -1.04
CA PRO A 73 6.30 -7.24 -1.01
C PRO A 73 5.66 -6.44 -2.16
N THR A 74 4.55 -6.95 -2.67
CA THR A 74 3.69 -6.32 -3.69
C THR A 74 2.23 -6.42 -3.23
N THR A 75 1.29 -5.83 -3.98
CA THR A 75 -0.15 -5.98 -3.70
C THR A 75 -0.67 -7.41 -3.87
N SER A 76 0.14 -8.32 -4.43
CA SER A 76 -0.15 -9.77 -4.51
C SER A 76 0.42 -10.55 -3.32
N SER A 77 1.19 -9.91 -2.43
CA SER A 77 1.71 -10.52 -1.21
C SER A 77 0.61 -10.68 -0.16
N THR A 78 0.95 -11.28 0.98
CA THR A 78 -0.01 -11.52 2.05
C THR A 78 -0.52 -10.20 2.61
N GLN A 79 -1.85 -10.02 2.61
CA GLN A 79 -2.49 -8.89 3.25
C GLN A 79 -2.39 -9.03 4.78
N TYR A 80 -1.96 -7.97 5.45
CA TYR A 80 -1.95 -7.92 6.91
C TYR A 80 -3.37 -7.73 7.44
N THR A 81 -3.82 -8.68 8.26
CA THR A 81 -5.17 -8.69 8.87
C THR A 81 -5.14 -8.62 10.39
N GLY A 82 -3.96 -8.75 11.00
CA GLY A 82 -3.77 -8.67 12.45
C GLY A 82 -2.38 -9.15 12.88
N PRO A 83 -2.04 -9.01 14.18
CA PRO A 83 -0.73 -9.39 14.68
C PRO A 83 -0.42 -10.87 14.49
N PHE A 84 0.84 -11.20 14.22
CA PHE A 84 1.30 -12.57 13.98
C PHE A 84 2.56 -12.89 14.77
N TRP A 85 2.84 -14.19 14.96
CA TRP A 85 3.98 -14.66 15.73
C TRP A 85 5.21 -14.92 14.87
N ILE A 86 6.37 -14.54 15.39
CA ILE A 86 7.70 -14.85 14.87
C ILE A 86 8.42 -15.75 15.87
N PHE A 87 8.71 -16.99 15.47
CA PHE A 87 9.34 -18.01 16.32
C PHE A 87 10.84 -18.16 16.08
N THR A 88 11.33 -17.75 14.91
CA THR A 88 12.72 -17.88 14.48
C THR A 88 13.18 -16.59 13.83
N THR A 89 14.50 -16.46 13.61
CA THR A 89 15.06 -15.27 12.98
C THR A 89 14.41 -15.01 11.62
N THR A 90 13.69 -13.89 11.51
CA THR A 90 12.83 -13.56 10.36
C THR A 90 12.98 -12.08 10.04
N THR A 91 13.11 -11.74 8.77
CA THR A 91 12.98 -10.35 8.30
C THR A 91 11.62 -10.17 7.66
N VAL A 92 10.83 -9.27 8.23
CA VAL A 92 9.52 -8.88 7.70
C VAL A 92 9.70 -7.66 6.82
N TRP A 93 9.16 -7.71 5.61
CA TRP A 93 9.10 -6.58 4.68
C TRP A 93 7.63 -6.21 4.46
N ALA A 94 7.31 -4.93 4.39
CA ALA A 94 5.93 -4.47 4.20
C ALA A 94 5.84 -3.22 3.31
N ILE A 95 4.72 -3.12 2.59
CA ILE A 95 4.27 -1.92 1.88
C ILE A 95 2.83 -1.60 2.29
N ALA A 96 2.44 -0.34 2.11
CA ALA A 96 1.08 0.14 2.27
C ALA A 96 0.57 0.78 0.98
N VAL A 97 -0.72 0.59 0.69
CA VAL A 97 -1.43 1.21 -0.43
C VAL A 97 -2.72 1.84 0.06
N ALA A 98 -2.86 3.15 -0.13
CA ALA A 98 -4.07 3.90 0.18
C ALA A 98 -4.81 4.37 -1.10
N PRO A 99 -6.15 4.42 -1.11
CA PRO A 99 -6.92 4.89 -2.27
C PRO A 99 -6.57 6.32 -2.68
N GLY A 100 -6.17 6.53 -3.93
CA GLY A 100 -5.80 7.85 -4.46
C GLY A 100 -4.36 8.30 -4.11
N TRP A 101 -3.55 7.43 -3.53
CA TRP A 101 -2.14 7.67 -3.19
C TRP A 101 -1.24 6.69 -3.95
N SER A 102 0.03 7.03 -4.15
CA SER A 102 1.02 6.08 -4.64
C SER A 102 1.46 5.13 -3.52
N GLN A 103 1.96 3.95 -3.89
CA GLN A 103 2.45 2.94 -2.95
C GLN A 103 3.55 3.51 -2.04
N SER A 104 3.55 3.10 -0.78
CA SER A 104 4.58 3.46 0.17
C SER A 104 5.99 3.02 -0.26
N PRO A 105 7.04 3.60 0.34
CA PRO A 105 8.34 2.95 0.39
C PRO A 105 8.22 1.59 1.07
N VAL A 106 9.13 0.68 0.75
CA VAL A 106 9.20 -0.64 1.41
C VAL A 106 9.84 -0.47 2.79
N ALA A 107 9.12 -0.85 3.84
CA ALA A 107 9.63 -0.90 5.20
C ALA A 107 10.08 -2.33 5.53
N HIS A 108 11.08 -2.47 6.40
CA HIS A 108 11.52 -3.79 6.87
C HIS A 108 11.95 -3.78 8.34
N ALA A 109 11.77 -4.91 9.00
CA ALA A 109 12.24 -5.15 10.37
C ALA A 109 12.77 -6.58 10.49
N THR A 110 13.99 -6.73 11.00
CA THR A 110 14.60 -8.03 11.30
C THR A 110 14.42 -8.36 12.78
N TYR A 111 13.88 -9.54 13.04
CA TYR A 111 13.73 -10.12 14.38
C TYR A 111 14.70 -11.28 14.49
N ASN A 112 15.71 -11.15 15.36
CA ASN A 112 16.69 -12.20 15.62
C ASN A 112 16.27 -12.94 16.89
N ILE A 113 15.74 -14.16 16.76
CA ILE A 113 15.33 -14.97 17.91
C ILE A 113 16.53 -15.82 18.33
N ARG A 114 17.03 -15.58 19.55
CA ARG A 114 18.18 -16.29 20.12
C ARG A 114 17.77 -16.91 21.45
N LEU A 115 17.48 -18.21 21.40
CA LEU A 115 17.22 -19.02 22.59
C LEU A 115 18.50 -19.25 23.39
#